data_AF-A0A1F8QTF7-F1
#
_entry.id   AF-A0A1F8QTF7-F1
#
_cell.length_a   1.000
_cell.length_b   1.000
_cell.length_c   1.000
_cell.angle_alpha   90.00
_cell.angle_beta   90.00
_cell.angle_gamma   90.00
#
_symmetry.space_group_name_H-M   'P 1'
#
loop_
_entity.id
_entity.type
_entity.pdbx_description
1 polymer ?
#
loop_
_entity_poly.entity_id
_entity_poly.type
_entity_poly.pdbx_seq_one_letter_code
_entity_poly.pdbx_strand_id
1 'polypeptide(L)'
;MPSLLDRMQQQKPPTATPKPPLEPAPINPAQVEAELAKQALVTAEQQELVRKLHKWITERILAGISAPGELKRDDATVAMLRERFAAAFVSANVKWPPEEVRRFESEVMDDLIGFGPLEPLLQDPTITEVMVNGPTRVFVEQKGIVHESAVTFEDDAHVMRIIDRIIRPLGRHVDRKWPMVDARLPDGSRVNVVIPPSAIDGPTITIRKFSKSRLTTEDLVKFGSLTPNMAEFLRACVVARLNVVVAGGTGSGKTTLLNILSNFIPDQDRVVTIEDSAELQLAKPHVVRLEARPADPDGTGRVMIRDLVINALRMRPERIVVGEVRDAAALDMLQAM
;
A
#
# COMPACT_ATOMS: atom_id res chain seq x y z
N MET A 1 -46.54 -75.49 13.61
CA MET A 1 -45.25 -75.93 13.04
C MET A 1 -45.48 -76.40 11.60
N PRO A 2 -45.10 -75.61 10.59
CA PRO A 2 -45.05 -76.04 9.20
C PRO A 2 -43.79 -76.86 8.89
N SER A 3 -43.87 -77.61 7.78
CA SER A 3 -43.28 -78.94 7.55
C SER A 3 -41.86 -78.97 6.94
N LEU A 4 -41.26 -80.17 6.94
CA LEU A 4 -39.91 -80.53 6.47
C LEU A 4 -39.53 -80.10 5.02
N LEU A 5 -40.47 -79.69 4.17
CA LEU A 5 -40.17 -79.17 2.82
C LEU A 5 -39.60 -77.74 2.82
N ASP A 6 -39.85 -76.95 3.88
CA ASP A 6 -39.26 -75.60 4.02
C ASP A 6 -37.79 -75.63 4.53
N ARG A 7 -37.28 -76.80 4.93
CA ARG A 7 -35.91 -76.98 5.44
C ARG A 7 -34.89 -77.40 4.38
N MET A 8 -35.30 -77.63 3.13
CA MET A 8 -34.41 -78.13 2.07
C MET A 8 -34.06 -77.11 0.98
N GLN A 9 -34.43 -75.83 1.11
CA GLN A 9 -34.03 -74.77 0.18
C GLN A 9 -32.99 -73.77 0.73
N GLN A 10 -32.33 -74.06 1.86
CA GLN A 10 -31.22 -73.25 2.36
C GLN A 10 -29.91 -74.03 2.44
N GLN A 11 -29.20 -74.09 1.31
CA GLN A 11 -27.74 -74.12 1.32
C GLN A 11 -27.24 -73.10 0.28
N LYS A 12 -26.95 -71.89 0.76
CA LYS A 12 -26.13 -70.90 0.06
C LYS A 12 -24.65 -71.28 0.24
N PRO A 13 -23.87 -71.49 -0.83
CA PRO A 13 -22.40 -71.49 -0.73
C PRO A 13 -21.87 -70.07 -0.44
N PRO A 14 -20.64 -69.94 0.09
CA PRO A 14 -20.19 -68.80 0.87
C PRO A 14 -19.99 -67.51 0.06
N THR A 15 -20.22 -66.40 0.76
CA THR A 15 -19.99 -65.02 0.35
C THR A 15 -18.55 -64.82 -0.13
N ALA A 16 -18.37 -64.43 -1.39
CA ALA A 16 -17.10 -63.87 -1.85
C ALA A 16 -16.83 -62.56 -1.10
N THR A 17 -15.63 -62.44 -0.54
CA THR A 17 -15.09 -61.23 0.08
C THR A 17 -15.17 -60.04 -0.89
N PRO A 18 -15.46 -58.81 -0.39
CA PRO A 18 -15.35 -57.62 -1.22
C PRO A 18 -13.91 -57.48 -1.70
N LYS A 19 -13.71 -57.26 -3.02
CA LYS A 19 -12.41 -56.84 -3.56
C LYS A 19 -11.93 -55.61 -2.77
N PRO A 20 -10.64 -55.53 -2.41
CA PRO A 20 -10.09 -54.30 -1.86
C PRO A 20 -10.33 -53.14 -2.86
N PRO A 21 -10.45 -51.89 -2.40
CA PRO A 21 -10.47 -50.75 -3.30
C PRO A 21 -9.26 -50.85 -4.21
N LEU A 22 -9.46 -50.68 -5.51
CA LEU A 22 -8.35 -50.49 -6.46
C LEU A 22 -7.47 -49.38 -5.88
N GLU A 23 -6.22 -49.71 -5.54
CA GLU A 23 -5.22 -48.68 -5.25
C GLU A 23 -5.21 -47.72 -6.45
N PRO A 24 -5.29 -46.40 -6.22
CA PRO A 24 -5.16 -45.45 -7.32
C PRO A 24 -3.82 -45.72 -8.00
N ALA A 25 -3.86 -45.91 -9.32
CA ALA A 25 -2.66 -46.12 -10.11
C ALA A 25 -1.61 -45.06 -9.75
N PRO A 26 -0.32 -45.44 -9.59
CA PRO A 26 0.72 -44.50 -9.22
C PRO A 26 0.73 -43.37 -10.24
N ILE A 27 0.42 -42.15 -9.76
CA ILE A 27 0.44 -40.94 -10.57
C ILE A 27 1.87 -40.77 -11.05
N ASN A 28 2.08 -40.89 -12.36
CA ASN A 28 3.40 -40.75 -12.97
C ASN A 28 3.86 -39.29 -12.82
N PRO A 29 4.93 -39.01 -12.04
CA PRO A 29 5.37 -37.64 -11.77
C PRO A 29 5.67 -36.86 -13.06
N ALA A 30 6.20 -37.53 -14.09
CA ALA A 30 6.52 -36.91 -15.37
C ALA A 30 5.27 -36.49 -16.17
N GLN A 31 4.13 -37.17 -15.99
CA GLN A 31 2.86 -36.76 -16.60
C GLN A 31 2.26 -35.56 -15.89
N VAL A 32 2.36 -35.51 -14.55
CA VAL A 32 1.92 -34.34 -13.76
C VAL A 32 2.75 -33.11 -14.10
N GLU A 33 4.08 -33.25 -14.18
CA GLU A 33 4.96 -32.15 -14.58
C GLU A 33 4.67 -31.65 -16.00
N ALA A 34 4.41 -32.55 -16.96
CA ALA A 34 4.05 -32.17 -18.33
C ALA A 34 2.66 -31.50 -18.42
N GLU A 35 1.69 -31.96 -17.62
CA GLU A 35 0.35 -31.36 -17.53
C GLU A 35 0.42 -29.96 -16.89
N LEU A 36 1.18 -29.81 -15.79
CA LEU A 36 1.42 -28.54 -15.12
C LEU A 36 2.19 -27.56 -16.00
N ALA A 37 3.20 -28.02 -16.75
CA ALA A 37 3.94 -27.20 -17.69
C ALA A 37 3.04 -26.72 -18.85
N LYS A 38 2.17 -27.59 -19.39
CA LYS A 38 1.17 -27.22 -20.40
C LYS A 38 0.15 -26.23 -19.86
N GLN A 39 -0.37 -26.46 -18.66
CA GLN A 39 -1.30 -25.54 -18.00
C GLN A 39 -0.62 -24.18 -17.81
N ALA A 40 0.59 -24.14 -17.27
CA ALA A 40 1.37 -22.90 -17.11
C ALA A 40 1.60 -22.16 -18.44
N LEU A 41 1.88 -22.89 -19.52
CA LEU A 41 2.00 -22.33 -20.88
C LEU A 41 0.69 -21.73 -21.38
N VAL A 42 -0.43 -22.44 -21.21
CA VAL A 42 -1.76 -21.94 -21.60
C VAL A 42 -2.12 -20.70 -20.79
N THR A 43 -1.81 -20.67 -19.49
CA THR A 43 -2.04 -19.48 -18.65
C THR A 43 -1.18 -18.29 -19.10
N ALA A 44 0.07 -18.53 -19.49
CA ALA A 44 0.98 -17.49 -19.97
C ALA A 44 0.52 -16.90 -21.33
N GLU A 45 0.10 -17.74 -22.28
CA GLU A 45 -0.45 -17.28 -23.55
C GLU A 45 -1.75 -16.49 -23.38
N GLN A 46 -2.62 -16.93 -22.48
CA GLN A 46 -3.84 -16.22 -22.12
C GLN A 46 -3.53 -14.86 -21.47
N GLN A 47 -2.58 -14.81 -20.54
CA GLN A 47 -2.14 -13.55 -19.91
C GLN A 47 -1.56 -12.58 -20.93
N GLU A 48 -0.77 -13.06 -21.89
CA GLU A 48 -0.23 -12.20 -22.95
C GLU A 48 -1.33 -11.68 -23.89
N LEU A 49 -2.36 -12.48 -24.17
CA LEU A 49 -3.51 -12.03 -24.96
C LEU A 49 -4.31 -10.94 -24.21
N VAL A 50 -4.56 -11.14 -22.91
CA VAL A 50 -5.21 -10.15 -22.05
C VAL A 50 -4.39 -8.86 -22.02
N ARG A 51 -3.06 -8.94 -21.88
CA ARG A 51 -2.16 -7.78 -21.90
C ARG A 51 -2.22 -7.02 -23.24
N LYS A 52 -2.24 -7.73 -24.37
CA LYS A 52 -2.40 -7.12 -25.70
C LYS A 52 -3.76 -6.43 -25.86
N LEU A 53 -4.83 -7.07 -25.38
CA LEU A 53 -6.16 -6.48 -25.38
C LEU A 53 -6.22 -5.22 -24.52
N HIS A 54 -5.64 -5.28 -23.31
CA HIS A 54 -5.52 -4.17 -22.38
C HIS A 54 -4.86 -2.97 -23.07
N LYS A 55 -3.66 -3.16 -23.61
CA LYS A 55 -2.91 -2.12 -24.32
C LYS A 55 -3.71 -1.54 -25.49
N TRP A 56 -4.31 -2.38 -26.32
CA TRP A 56 -5.08 -1.94 -27.47
C TRP A 56 -6.31 -1.12 -27.08
N ILE A 57 -7.05 -1.52 -26.04
CA ILE A 57 -8.20 -0.77 -25.55
C ILE A 57 -7.75 0.58 -24.97
N THR A 58 -6.71 0.59 -24.15
CA THR A 58 -6.17 1.82 -23.55
C THR A 58 -5.74 2.82 -24.63
N GLU A 59 -4.99 2.37 -25.64
CA GLU A 59 -4.61 3.20 -26.79
C GLU A 59 -5.84 3.72 -27.56
N ARG A 60 -6.86 2.87 -27.74
CA ARG A 60 -8.10 3.23 -28.44
C ARG A 60 -8.95 4.24 -27.68
N ILE A 61 -9.03 4.12 -26.35
CA ILE A 61 -9.76 5.06 -25.49
C ILE A 61 -9.08 6.43 -25.52
N LEU A 62 -7.74 6.44 -25.42
CA LEU A 62 -6.93 7.65 -25.44
C LEU A 62 -6.89 8.33 -26.81
N ALA A 63 -7.14 7.59 -27.89
CA ALA A 63 -7.25 8.16 -29.23
C ALA A 63 -8.36 9.25 -29.27
N GLY A 64 -7.95 10.47 -29.60
CA GLY A 64 -8.85 11.63 -29.65
C GLY A 64 -9.09 12.31 -28.30
N ILE A 65 -8.32 11.99 -27.25
CA ILE A 65 -8.21 12.80 -26.03
C ILE A 65 -6.97 13.68 -26.17
N SER A 66 -7.13 15.00 -26.19
CA SER A 66 -6.03 15.95 -26.43
C SER A 66 -4.99 15.99 -25.30
N ALA A 67 -5.41 15.75 -24.05
CA ALA A 67 -4.54 15.77 -22.88
C ALA A 67 -4.77 14.55 -21.95
N PRO A 68 -4.33 13.34 -22.34
CA PRO A 68 -4.51 12.12 -21.55
C PRO A 68 -3.93 12.18 -20.13
N GLY A 69 -2.82 12.90 -19.95
CA GLY A 69 -2.14 13.06 -18.66
C GLY A 69 -2.84 14.00 -17.69
N GLU A 70 -3.89 14.71 -18.14
CA GLU A 70 -4.65 15.67 -17.32
C GLU A 70 -6.03 15.14 -16.92
N LEU A 71 -6.35 13.89 -17.26
CA LEU A 71 -7.62 13.27 -16.90
C LEU A 71 -7.76 13.21 -15.38
N LYS A 72 -8.88 13.71 -14.87
CA LYS A 72 -9.22 13.70 -13.44
C LYS A 72 -10.27 12.63 -13.18
N ARG A 73 -10.26 12.10 -11.96
CA ARG A 73 -11.29 11.16 -11.49
C ARG A 73 -12.54 11.93 -11.04
N ASP A 74 -13.27 12.48 -12.00
CA ASP A 74 -14.59 13.09 -11.81
C ASP A 74 -15.69 12.31 -12.55
N ASP A 75 -16.95 12.50 -12.14
CA ASP A 75 -18.09 11.71 -12.65
C ASP A 75 -18.25 11.83 -14.18
N ALA A 76 -17.98 13.00 -14.75
CA ALA A 76 -18.09 13.24 -16.18
C ALA A 76 -17.00 12.48 -16.97
N THR A 77 -15.77 12.54 -16.48
CA THR A 77 -14.61 11.83 -17.06
C THR A 77 -14.81 10.33 -16.95
N VAL A 78 -15.25 9.83 -15.78
CA VAL A 78 -15.54 8.40 -15.59
C VAL A 78 -16.62 7.93 -16.56
N ALA A 79 -17.73 8.66 -16.69
CA ALA A 79 -18.81 8.31 -17.63
C ALA A 79 -18.32 8.25 -19.08
N MET A 80 -17.56 9.27 -19.52
CA MET A 80 -16.98 9.31 -20.86
C MET A 80 -16.03 8.13 -21.13
N LEU A 81 -15.15 7.81 -20.18
CA LEU A 81 -14.19 6.71 -20.35
C LEU A 81 -14.89 5.35 -20.38
N ARG A 82 -15.93 5.14 -19.57
CA ARG A 82 -16.75 3.92 -19.61
C ARG A 82 -17.47 3.73 -20.94
N GLU A 83 -18.02 4.81 -21.51
CA GLU A 83 -18.64 4.76 -22.83
C GLU A 83 -17.63 4.38 -23.92
N ARG A 84 -16.44 4.99 -23.88
CA ARG A 84 -15.34 4.66 -24.80
C ARG A 84 -14.84 3.22 -24.61
N PHE A 85 -14.73 2.75 -23.37
CA PHE A 85 -14.38 1.36 -23.07
C PHE A 85 -15.41 0.40 -23.67
N ALA A 86 -16.70 0.64 -23.44
CA ALA A 86 -17.76 -0.21 -23.99
C ALA A 86 -17.70 -0.28 -25.52
N ALA A 87 -17.49 0.85 -26.19
CA ALA A 87 -17.33 0.89 -27.65
C ALA A 87 -16.08 0.12 -28.12
N ALA A 88 -14.94 0.30 -27.45
CA ALA A 88 -13.70 -0.39 -27.76
C ALA A 88 -13.82 -1.91 -27.52
N PHE A 89 -14.39 -2.32 -26.39
CA PHE A 89 -14.56 -3.72 -26.02
C PHE A 89 -15.49 -4.46 -26.98
N VAL A 90 -16.60 -3.84 -27.41
CA VAL A 90 -17.48 -4.40 -28.44
C VAL A 90 -16.72 -4.60 -29.76
N SER A 91 -15.90 -3.63 -30.17
CA SER A 91 -15.11 -3.75 -31.40
C SER A 91 -13.99 -4.80 -31.33
N ALA A 92 -13.50 -5.14 -30.14
CA ALA A 92 -12.54 -6.23 -29.95
C ALA A 92 -13.18 -7.62 -30.17
N ASN A 93 -14.51 -7.72 -30.18
CA ASN A 93 -15.27 -8.96 -30.43
C ASN A 93 -14.87 -10.12 -29.49
N VAL A 94 -14.58 -9.79 -28.22
CA VAL A 94 -14.20 -10.75 -27.17
C VAL A 94 -15.44 -11.18 -26.39
N LYS A 95 -15.55 -12.48 -26.07
CA LYS A 95 -16.66 -13.05 -25.29
C LYS A 95 -16.18 -13.49 -23.93
N TRP A 96 -16.39 -12.66 -22.92
CA TRP A 96 -16.09 -12.96 -21.52
C TRP A 96 -17.34 -12.94 -20.64
N PRO A 97 -17.36 -13.68 -19.52
CA PRO A 97 -18.38 -13.56 -18.50
C PRO A 97 -18.53 -12.10 -18.03
N PRO A 98 -19.74 -11.63 -17.68
CA PRO A 98 -19.95 -10.25 -17.25
C PRO A 98 -19.08 -9.79 -16.08
N GLU A 99 -18.67 -10.71 -15.20
CA GLU A 99 -17.79 -10.39 -14.07
C GLU A 99 -16.36 -10.09 -14.52
N GLU A 100 -15.82 -10.86 -15.47
CA GLU A 100 -14.49 -10.64 -16.03
C GLU A 100 -14.44 -9.33 -16.82
N VAL A 101 -15.50 -9.00 -17.56
CA VAL A 101 -15.61 -7.70 -18.26
C VAL A 101 -15.57 -6.55 -17.27
N ARG A 102 -16.31 -6.62 -16.15
CA ARG A 102 -16.30 -5.57 -15.13
C ARG A 102 -14.93 -5.43 -14.44
N ARG A 103 -14.26 -6.55 -14.16
CA ARG A 103 -12.91 -6.53 -13.59
C ARG A 103 -11.93 -5.85 -14.54
N PHE A 104 -11.94 -6.26 -15.81
CA PHE A 104 -11.07 -5.71 -16.84
C PHE A 104 -11.36 -4.24 -17.13
N GLU A 105 -12.64 -3.84 -17.12
CA GLU A 105 -13.03 -2.42 -17.17
C GLU A 105 -12.39 -1.66 -16.00
N SER A 106 -12.49 -2.18 -14.77
CA SER A 106 -11.88 -1.52 -13.61
C SER A 106 -10.37 -1.37 -13.77
N GLU A 107 -9.67 -2.41 -14.23
CA GLU A 107 -8.23 -2.38 -14.47
C GLU A 107 -7.85 -1.30 -15.51
N VAL A 108 -8.56 -1.24 -16.63
CA VAL A 108 -8.35 -0.18 -17.66
C VAL A 108 -8.65 1.21 -17.10
N MET A 109 -9.71 1.36 -16.30
CA MET A 109 -10.06 2.65 -15.70
C MET A 109 -8.99 3.09 -14.68
N ASP A 110 -8.48 2.19 -13.86
CA ASP A 110 -7.39 2.49 -12.92
C ASP A 110 -6.10 2.90 -13.67
N ASP A 111 -5.82 2.30 -14.82
CA ASP A 111 -4.71 2.69 -15.70
C ASP A 111 -4.91 4.04 -16.39
N LEU A 112 -6.16 4.48 -16.60
CA LEU A 112 -6.47 5.74 -17.25
C LEU A 112 -6.56 6.92 -16.26
N ILE A 113 -7.15 6.70 -15.08
CA ILE A 113 -7.49 7.77 -14.12
C ILE A 113 -7.14 7.46 -12.65
N GLY A 114 -6.55 6.29 -12.37
CA GLY A 114 -6.04 5.89 -11.05
C GLY A 114 -4.52 5.69 -11.05
N PHE A 115 -4.04 4.92 -10.08
CA PHE A 115 -2.62 4.53 -9.95
C PHE A 115 -2.28 3.23 -10.70
N GLY A 116 -3.10 2.88 -11.70
CA GLY A 116 -2.92 1.71 -12.52
C GLY A 116 -2.85 0.40 -11.71
N PRO A 117 -1.86 -0.48 -11.96
CA PRO A 117 -1.75 -1.76 -11.26
C PRO A 117 -1.56 -1.62 -9.74
N LEU A 118 -1.17 -0.44 -9.25
CA LEU A 118 -1.00 -0.18 -7.82
C LEU A 118 -2.31 0.08 -7.09
N GLU A 119 -3.38 0.45 -7.79
CA GLU A 119 -4.64 0.88 -7.17
C GLU A 119 -5.19 -0.16 -6.15
N PRO A 120 -5.27 -1.47 -6.47
CA PRO A 120 -5.76 -2.46 -5.51
C PRO A 120 -4.88 -2.58 -4.26
N LEU A 121 -3.56 -2.45 -4.41
CA LEU A 121 -2.59 -2.54 -3.30
C LEU A 121 -2.69 -1.32 -2.37
N LEU A 122 -2.90 -0.14 -2.96
CA LEU A 122 -3.08 1.09 -2.21
C LEU A 122 -4.42 1.11 -1.46
N GLN A 123 -5.47 0.48 -2.00
CA GLN A 123 -6.77 0.37 -1.35
C GLN A 123 -6.83 -0.67 -0.23
N ASP A 124 -5.99 -1.72 -0.27
CA ASP A 124 -5.97 -2.76 0.77
C ASP A 124 -5.45 -2.21 2.12
N PRO A 125 -6.27 -2.11 3.18
CA PRO A 125 -5.85 -1.55 4.47
C PRO A 125 -4.81 -2.40 5.22
N THR A 126 -4.60 -3.65 4.81
CA THR A 126 -3.60 -4.55 5.43
C THR A 126 -2.19 -4.30 4.93
N ILE A 127 -2.05 -3.67 3.76
CA ILE A 127 -0.77 -3.28 3.16
C ILE A 127 -0.33 -1.92 3.72
N THR A 128 0.90 -1.87 4.22
CA THR A 128 1.52 -0.67 4.82
C THR A 128 2.53 -0.01 3.90
N GLU A 129 3.16 -0.76 3.00
CA GLU A 129 4.15 -0.26 2.05
C GLU A 129 4.05 -1.00 0.71
N VAL A 130 4.29 -0.29 -0.39
CA VAL A 130 4.34 -0.82 -1.76
C VAL A 130 5.64 -0.38 -2.40
N MET A 131 6.40 -1.33 -2.97
CA MET A 131 7.71 -1.09 -3.58
C MET A 131 7.73 -1.66 -4.99
N VAL A 132 7.96 -0.82 -5.99
CA VAL A 132 8.09 -1.18 -7.40
C VAL A 132 9.56 -1.12 -7.78
N ASN A 133 10.12 -2.26 -8.15
CA ASN A 133 11.52 -2.42 -8.55
C ASN A 133 11.59 -2.76 -10.06
N GLY A 134 11.12 -1.81 -10.87
CA GLY A 134 10.87 -2.03 -12.30
C GLY A 134 9.51 -2.70 -12.58
N PRO A 135 9.23 -3.01 -13.85
CA PRO A 135 7.88 -3.41 -14.27
C PRO A 135 7.47 -4.80 -13.81
N THR A 136 8.41 -5.70 -13.55
CA THR A 136 8.12 -7.11 -13.26
C THR A 136 8.21 -7.48 -11.79
N ARG A 137 8.74 -6.61 -10.93
CA ARG A 137 9.00 -6.91 -9.51
C ARG A 137 8.34 -5.89 -8.61
N VAL A 138 7.20 -6.25 -8.05
CA VAL A 138 6.46 -5.43 -7.08
C VAL A 138 6.42 -6.17 -5.75
N PHE A 139 6.77 -5.47 -4.68
CA PHE A 139 6.75 -5.99 -3.31
C PHE A 139 5.77 -5.20 -2.47
N VAL A 140 5.20 -5.84 -1.46
CA VAL A 140 4.32 -5.20 -0.49
C VAL A 140 4.72 -5.62 0.92
N GLU A 141 4.58 -4.70 1.86
CA GLU A 141 4.69 -4.99 3.29
C GLU A 141 3.30 -5.22 3.87
N GLN A 142 3.12 -6.36 4.54
CA GLN A 142 1.96 -6.64 5.38
C GLN A 142 2.43 -7.13 6.74
N LYS A 143 1.96 -6.48 7.81
CA LYS A 143 2.30 -6.82 9.20
C LYS A 143 3.82 -6.88 9.46
N GLY A 144 4.59 -5.97 8.85
CA GLY A 144 6.05 -5.93 8.99
C GLY A 144 6.82 -6.95 8.16
N ILE A 145 6.16 -7.75 7.33
CA ILE A 145 6.80 -8.76 6.47
C ILE A 145 6.63 -8.34 5.01
N VAL A 146 7.75 -8.26 4.30
CA VAL A 146 7.79 -7.96 2.86
C VAL A 146 7.66 -9.24 2.06
N HIS A 147 6.78 -9.23 1.06
CA HIS A 147 6.64 -10.32 0.09
C HIS A 147 6.41 -9.78 -1.32
N GLU A 148 6.73 -10.60 -2.32
CA GLU A 148 6.48 -10.28 -3.73
C GLU A 148 4.97 -10.40 -4.04
N SER A 149 4.47 -9.41 -4.78
CA SER A 149 3.09 -9.33 -5.24
C SER A 149 2.96 -9.93 -6.64
N ALA A 150 1.76 -10.39 -6.99
CA ALA A 150 1.44 -10.82 -8.35
C ALA A 150 1.23 -9.64 -9.33
N VAL A 151 1.20 -8.41 -8.82
CA VAL A 151 1.03 -7.19 -9.63
C VAL A 151 2.29 -6.95 -10.47
N THR A 152 2.08 -6.68 -11.75
CA THR A 152 3.13 -6.32 -12.70
C THR A 152 2.67 -5.17 -13.58
N PHE A 153 3.63 -4.44 -14.15
CA PHE A 153 3.42 -3.43 -15.17
C PHE A 153 3.76 -4.00 -16.54
N GLU A 154 3.35 -3.29 -17.59
CA GLU A 154 3.59 -3.72 -18.97
C GLU A 154 5.06 -3.60 -19.36
N ASP A 155 5.70 -2.49 -18.98
CA ASP A 155 7.08 -2.11 -19.26
C ASP A 155 7.49 -0.88 -18.43
N ASP A 156 8.76 -0.47 -18.53
CA ASP A 156 9.27 0.75 -17.88
C ASP A 156 8.48 2.00 -18.27
N ALA A 157 7.99 2.08 -19.50
CA ALA A 157 7.21 3.23 -19.95
C ALA A 157 5.86 3.29 -19.23
N HIS A 158 5.27 2.15 -18.87
CA HIS A 158 4.09 2.09 -18.02
C HIS A 158 4.40 2.61 -16.61
N VAL A 159 5.47 2.15 -15.98
CA VAL A 159 5.88 2.66 -14.65
C VAL A 159 6.09 4.18 -14.69
N MET A 160 6.75 4.70 -15.73
CA MET A 160 6.94 6.14 -15.94
C MET A 160 5.63 6.92 -16.08
N ARG A 161 4.61 6.38 -16.76
CA ARG A 161 3.28 7.01 -16.85
C ARG A 161 2.62 7.13 -15.46
N ILE A 162 2.76 6.09 -14.63
CA ILE A 162 2.22 6.11 -13.25
C ILE A 162 3.00 7.09 -12.37
N ILE A 163 4.32 7.14 -12.49
CA ILE A 163 5.17 8.16 -11.84
C ILE A 163 4.67 9.57 -12.19
N ASP A 164 4.52 9.88 -13.47
CA ASP A 164 4.06 11.19 -13.93
C ASP A 164 2.70 11.54 -13.33
N ARG A 165 1.78 10.58 -13.25
CA ARG A 165 0.45 10.78 -12.67
C ARG A 165 0.49 11.02 -11.16
N ILE A 166 1.43 10.40 -10.45
CA ILE A 166 1.63 10.62 -9.02
C ILE A 166 2.25 12.00 -8.78
N ILE A 167 3.27 12.37 -9.55
CA ILE A 167 4.17 13.49 -9.26
C ILE A 167 3.64 14.83 -9.79
N ARG A 168 3.06 14.86 -11.00
CA ARG A 168 2.59 16.11 -11.64
C ARG A 168 1.54 16.87 -10.82
N PRO A 169 0.49 16.24 -10.25
CA PRO A 169 -0.50 16.96 -9.45
C PRO A 169 0.07 17.59 -8.17
N LEU A 170 1.23 17.10 -7.72
CA LEU A 170 1.92 17.60 -6.53
C LEU A 170 2.83 18.80 -6.84
N GLY A 171 2.86 19.26 -8.10
CA GLY A 171 3.76 20.34 -8.54
C GLY A 171 5.23 19.95 -8.47
N ARG A 172 5.52 18.65 -8.49
CA ARG A 172 6.87 18.10 -8.47
C ARG A 172 7.26 17.65 -9.87
N HIS A 173 8.56 17.46 -10.09
CA HIS A 173 9.11 17.12 -11.40
C HIS A 173 10.22 16.09 -11.23
N VAL A 174 10.29 15.13 -12.15
CA VAL A 174 11.32 14.10 -12.21
C VAL A 174 11.72 13.89 -13.66
N ASP A 175 13.02 13.95 -13.94
CA ASP A 175 13.57 13.76 -15.28
C ASP A 175 15.01 13.24 -15.22
N ARG A 176 15.67 13.08 -16.38
CA ARG A 176 17.05 12.57 -16.42
C ARG A 176 18.07 13.47 -15.74
N LYS A 177 17.79 14.78 -15.57
CA LYS A 177 18.64 15.73 -14.85
C LYS A 177 18.39 15.66 -13.35
N TRP A 178 17.14 15.43 -12.95
CA TRP A 178 16.69 15.28 -11.57
C TRP A 178 15.97 13.94 -11.39
N PRO A 179 16.74 12.83 -11.33
CA PRO A 179 16.18 11.48 -11.44
C PRO A 179 15.53 10.97 -10.15
N MET A 180 15.39 11.82 -9.13
CA MET A 180 14.87 11.45 -7.81
C MET A 180 13.86 12.48 -7.35
N VAL A 181 12.77 12.02 -6.74
CA VAL A 181 11.78 12.90 -6.13
C VAL A 181 11.13 12.24 -4.91
N ASP A 182 11.02 13.02 -3.84
CA ASP A 182 10.22 12.69 -2.66
C ASP A 182 8.98 13.59 -2.64
N ALA A 183 7.82 12.99 -2.37
CA ALA A 183 6.57 13.73 -2.31
C ALA A 183 5.58 13.12 -1.31
N ARG A 184 4.54 13.89 -1.02
CA ARG A 184 3.44 13.49 -0.13
C ARG A 184 2.13 13.47 -0.92
N LEU A 185 1.46 12.32 -0.91
CA LEU A 185 0.17 12.14 -1.54
C LEU A 185 -0.94 12.85 -0.73
N PRO A 186 -2.08 13.19 -1.35
CA PRO A 186 -3.19 13.87 -0.66
C PRO A 186 -3.77 13.11 0.54
N ASP A 187 -3.65 11.78 0.56
CA ASP A 187 -4.07 10.93 1.68
C ASP A 187 -3.06 10.91 2.85
N GLY A 188 -1.94 11.61 2.69
CA GLY A 188 -0.85 11.70 3.65
C GLY A 188 0.27 10.69 3.44
N SER A 189 0.12 9.74 2.50
CA SER A 189 1.12 8.72 2.19
C SER A 189 2.38 9.37 1.61
N ARG A 190 3.54 8.76 1.84
CA ARG A 190 4.82 9.24 1.30
C ARG A 190 5.18 8.43 0.06
N VAL A 191 5.66 9.11 -0.97
CA VAL A 191 6.17 8.47 -2.17
C VAL A 191 7.60 8.92 -2.43
N ASN A 192 8.47 7.95 -2.68
CA ASN A 192 9.80 8.14 -3.23
C ASN A 192 9.83 7.55 -4.64
N VAL A 193 10.43 8.26 -5.57
CA VAL A 193 10.62 7.81 -6.95
C VAL A 193 12.07 8.00 -7.34
N VAL A 194 12.64 7.00 -8.02
CA VAL A 194 13.96 7.09 -8.66
C VAL A 194 13.86 6.54 -10.07
N ILE A 195 14.41 7.26 -11.05
CA ILE A 195 14.38 6.86 -12.46
C ILE A 195 15.80 6.76 -13.05
N PRO A 196 15.98 6.15 -14.23
CA PRO A 196 17.27 6.19 -14.93
C PRO A 196 17.75 7.64 -15.18
N PRO A 197 19.05 7.93 -15.04
CA PRO A 197 20.16 6.97 -14.91
C PRO A 197 20.49 6.52 -13.48
N SER A 198 19.81 7.02 -12.44
CA SER A 198 20.12 6.67 -11.05
C SER A 198 19.60 5.28 -10.67
N ALA A 199 18.42 4.91 -11.15
CA ALA A 199 17.93 3.54 -11.05
C ALA A 199 18.36 2.75 -12.31
N ILE A 200 19.42 1.96 -12.15
CA ILE A 200 20.08 1.26 -13.27
C ILE A 200 19.17 0.21 -13.90
N ASP A 201 18.36 -0.46 -13.08
CA ASP A 201 17.49 -1.58 -13.48
C ASP A 201 16.09 -1.13 -13.91
N GLY A 202 15.88 0.18 -14.14
CA GLY A 202 14.59 0.76 -14.51
C GLY A 202 13.98 1.63 -13.41
N PRO A 203 12.84 2.28 -13.67
CA PRO A 203 12.19 3.19 -12.71
C PRO A 203 11.67 2.46 -11.47
N THR A 204 11.81 3.09 -10.31
CA THR A 204 11.38 2.57 -9.01
C THR A 204 10.42 3.52 -8.31
N ILE A 205 9.49 2.94 -7.54
CA ILE A 205 8.51 3.67 -6.73
C ILE A 205 8.45 3.01 -5.35
N THR A 206 8.55 3.79 -4.28
CA THR A 206 8.27 3.32 -2.92
C THR A 206 7.17 4.17 -2.31
N ILE A 207 6.02 3.57 -2.01
CA ILE A 207 4.89 4.23 -1.36
C ILE A 207 4.75 3.66 0.04
N ARG A 208 5.03 4.47 1.06
CA ARG A 208 4.72 4.16 2.45
C ARG A 208 3.38 4.79 2.81
N LYS A 209 2.38 3.93 3.02
CA LYS A 209 1.00 4.36 3.22
C LYS A 209 0.83 5.05 4.55
N PHE A 210 0.04 6.11 4.57
CA PHE A 210 -0.34 6.77 5.81
C PHE A 210 -1.28 5.87 6.61
N SER A 211 -0.87 5.49 7.82
CA SER A 211 -1.71 4.69 8.70
C SER A 211 -2.95 5.49 9.11
N LYS A 212 -4.13 5.06 8.62
CA LYS A 212 -5.43 5.57 9.09
C LYS A 212 -5.78 5.05 10.48
N SER A 213 -5.17 3.94 10.88
CA SER A 213 -5.32 3.33 12.20
C SER A 213 -4.59 4.16 13.25
N ARG A 214 -5.35 4.72 14.20
CA ARG A 214 -4.82 5.35 15.41
C ARG A 214 -4.85 4.32 16.52
N LEU A 215 -3.70 3.74 16.83
CA LEU A 215 -3.56 2.89 18.01
C LEU A 215 -3.89 3.69 19.26
N THR A 216 -4.69 3.09 20.15
CA THR A 216 -5.00 3.69 21.45
C THR A 216 -4.11 3.13 22.55
N THR A 217 -4.17 3.75 23.72
CA THR A 217 -3.51 3.24 24.92
C THR A 217 -4.01 1.84 25.27
N GLU A 218 -5.32 1.59 25.12
CA GLU A 218 -5.95 0.30 25.37
C GLU A 218 -5.42 -0.78 24.42
N ASP A 219 -5.14 -0.42 23.16
CA ASP A 219 -4.56 -1.35 22.20
C ASP A 219 -3.15 -1.78 22.63
N LEU A 220 -2.30 -0.84 23.07
CA LEU A 220 -0.96 -1.19 23.57
C LEU A 220 -0.99 -2.04 24.84
N VAL A 221 -1.98 -1.84 25.72
CA VAL A 221 -2.22 -2.72 26.87
C VAL A 221 -2.62 -4.12 26.40
N LYS A 222 -3.56 -4.23 25.45
CA LYS A 222 -4.01 -5.52 24.90
C LYS A 222 -2.88 -6.28 24.21
N PHE A 223 -1.99 -5.58 23.51
CA PHE A 223 -0.81 -6.17 22.87
C PHE A 223 0.29 -6.54 23.87
N GLY A 224 0.16 -6.16 25.15
CA GLY A 224 1.18 -6.38 26.18
C GLY A 224 2.43 -5.50 26.02
N SER A 225 2.35 -4.43 25.21
CA SER A 225 3.45 -3.47 25.02
C SER A 225 3.65 -2.58 26.25
N LEU A 226 2.60 -2.36 27.03
CA LEU A 226 2.65 -1.64 28.30
C LEU A 226 1.59 -2.18 29.28
N THR A 227 1.86 -2.04 30.58
CA THR A 227 0.86 -2.38 31.61
C THR A 227 -0.10 -1.20 31.84
N PRO A 228 -1.32 -1.42 32.36
CA PRO A 228 -2.23 -0.33 32.73
C PRO A 228 -1.58 0.71 33.66
N ASN A 229 -0.76 0.25 34.62
CA ASN A 229 -0.06 1.12 35.55
C ASN A 229 0.99 1.98 34.85
N MET A 230 1.69 1.45 33.84
CA MET A 230 2.63 2.22 33.01
C MET A 230 1.90 3.27 32.17
N ALA A 231 0.73 2.93 31.59
CA ALA A 231 -0.10 3.90 30.89
C ALA A 231 -0.49 5.07 31.77
N GLU A 232 -1.00 4.80 32.99
CA GLU A 232 -1.43 5.86 33.90
C GLU A 232 -0.24 6.70 34.38
N PHE A 233 0.90 6.07 34.66
CA PHE A 233 2.13 6.80 35.01
C PHE A 233 2.57 7.74 33.89
N LEU A 234 2.65 7.26 32.65
CA LEU A 234 3.03 8.08 31.49
C LEU A 234 2.02 9.21 31.23
N ARG A 235 0.73 8.92 31.39
CA ARG A 235 -0.34 9.94 31.34
C ARG A 235 -0.11 11.02 32.39
N ALA A 236 0.17 10.65 33.63
CA ALA A 236 0.46 11.60 34.70
C ALA A 236 1.69 12.47 34.37
N CYS A 237 2.76 11.88 33.81
CA CYS A 237 3.93 12.64 33.36
C CYS A 237 3.57 13.69 32.29
N VAL A 238 2.77 13.31 31.29
CA VAL A 238 2.32 14.24 30.24
C VAL A 238 1.44 15.34 30.83
N VAL A 239 0.46 15.02 31.66
CA VAL A 239 -0.44 16.02 32.27
C VAL A 239 0.33 16.98 33.18
N ALA A 240 1.31 16.47 33.94
CA ALA A 240 2.19 17.27 34.80
C ALA A 240 3.25 18.10 34.03
N ARG A 241 3.22 18.09 32.69
CA ARG A 241 4.16 18.82 31.81
C ARG A 241 5.63 18.42 32.01
N LEU A 242 5.88 17.17 32.37
CA LEU A 242 7.25 16.65 32.36
C LEU A 242 7.74 16.50 30.91
N ASN A 243 9.02 16.78 30.70
CA ASN A 243 9.65 16.54 29.42
C ASN A 243 9.89 15.03 29.23
N VAL A 244 9.41 14.47 28.11
CA VAL A 244 9.46 13.03 27.84
C VAL A 244 10.22 12.78 26.54
N VAL A 245 11.16 11.83 26.58
CA VAL A 245 11.88 11.34 25.41
C VAL A 245 11.54 9.86 25.20
N VAL A 246 11.11 9.51 23.99
CA VAL A 246 10.85 8.12 23.60
C VAL A 246 12.02 7.60 22.77
N ALA A 247 12.75 6.62 23.29
CA ALA A 247 13.94 6.05 22.66
C ALA A 247 13.72 4.58 22.25
N GLY A 248 14.49 4.12 21.26
CA GLY A 248 14.40 2.77 20.70
C GLY A 248 14.93 2.67 19.27
N GLY A 249 15.14 1.44 18.79
CA GLY A 249 15.61 1.17 17.42
C GLY A 249 14.61 1.59 16.33
N THR A 250 15.05 1.60 15.07
CA THR A 250 14.15 1.81 13.92
C THR A 250 13.05 0.74 13.93
N GLY A 251 11.81 1.14 13.65
CA GLY A 251 10.66 0.22 13.67
C GLY A 251 10.16 -0.22 15.05
N SER A 252 10.77 0.21 16.16
CA SER A 252 10.38 -0.25 17.51
C SER A 252 9.09 0.40 18.07
N GLY A 253 8.31 1.11 17.27
CA GLY A 253 7.07 1.78 17.71
C GLY A 253 7.24 3.12 18.44
N LYS A 254 8.39 3.80 18.31
CA LYS A 254 8.64 5.11 18.95
C LYS A 254 7.57 6.15 18.60
N THR A 255 7.36 6.40 17.31
CA THR A 255 6.40 7.40 16.84
C THR A 255 4.97 7.02 17.25
N THR A 256 4.67 5.71 17.30
CA THR A 256 3.39 5.20 17.81
C THR A 256 3.17 5.58 19.26
N LEU A 257 4.15 5.31 20.14
CA LEU A 257 4.05 5.68 21.55
C LEU A 257 3.99 7.20 21.72
N LEU A 258 4.81 7.96 20.98
CA LEU A 258 4.80 9.42 20.98
C LEU A 258 3.42 9.97 20.60
N ASN A 259 2.77 9.40 19.58
CA ASN A 259 1.43 9.81 19.15
C ASN A 259 0.37 9.56 20.24
N ILE A 260 0.46 8.43 20.94
CA ILE A 260 -0.43 8.12 22.07
C ILE A 260 -0.20 9.08 23.24
N LEU A 261 1.05 9.31 23.64
CA LEU A 261 1.39 10.26 24.69
C LEU A 261 0.94 11.68 24.35
N SER A 262 1.06 12.08 23.09
CA SER A 262 0.60 13.39 22.62
C SER A 262 -0.91 13.57 22.77
N ASN A 263 -1.71 12.50 22.76
CA ASN A 263 -3.14 12.59 23.01
C ASN A 263 -3.51 12.79 24.49
N PHE A 264 -2.59 12.53 25.43
CA PHE A 264 -2.75 12.84 26.86
C PHE A 264 -2.55 14.32 27.19
N ILE A 265 -2.04 15.12 26.26
CA ILE A 265 -1.91 16.57 26.43
C ILE A 265 -3.31 17.18 26.64
N PRO A 266 -3.54 18.04 27.66
CA PRO A 266 -4.84 18.67 27.87
C PRO A 266 -5.32 19.52 26.67
N ASP A 267 -6.62 19.56 26.40
CA ASP A 267 -7.19 20.22 25.21
C ASP A 267 -7.00 21.75 25.17
N GLN A 268 -6.73 22.37 26.32
CA GLN A 268 -6.45 23.80 26.45
C GLN A 268 -5.01 24.19 26.08
N ASP A 269 -4.09 23.23 26.02
CA ASP A 269 -2.69 23.50 25.67
C ASP A 269 -2.59 23.69 24.13
N ARG A 270 -1.93 24.76 23.68
CA ARG A 270 -1.48 24.90 22.29
C ARG A 270 -0.30 23.99 22.04
N VAL A 271 -0.44 23.11 21.07
CA VAL A 271 0.59 22.15 20.69
C VAL A 271 1.19 22.53 19.34
N VAL A 272 2.52 22.59 19.26
CA VAL A 272 3.25 22.68 18.00
C VAL A 272 3.94 21.35 17.74
N THR A 273 3.59 20.67 16.65
CA THR A 273 4.29 19.45 16.21
C THR A 273 5.32 19.80 15.16
N ILE A 274 6.50 19.16 15.21
CA ILE A 274 7.60 19.37 14.26
C ILE A 274 8.10 17.99 13.82
N GLU A 275 8.05 17.72 12.53
CA GLU A 275 8.39 16.40 11.97
C GLU A 275 9.10 16.55 10.62
N ASP A 276 9.99 15.61 10.26
CA ASP A 276 10.54 15.56 8.90
C ASP A 276 9.46 15.28 7.86
N SER A 277 8.48 14.46 8.22
CA SER A 277 7.18 14.50 7.55
C SER A 277 6.08 14.10 8.51
N ALA A 278 4.93 14.76 8.43
CA ALA A 278 3.98 14.69 9.54
C ALA A 278 3.29 13.33 9.66
N GLU A 279 3.68 12.54 10.66
CA GLU A 279 3.09 11.24 11.03
C GLU A 279 2.15 11.37 12.23
N LEU A 280 2.40 12.34 13.13
CA LEU A 280 1.60 12.57 14.33
C LEU A 280 0.17 13.03 13.99
N GLN A 281 -0.79 12.45 14.69
CA GLN A 281 -2.23 12.67 14.51
C GLN A 281 -2.87 13.06 15.83
N LEU A 282 -2.73 14.32 16.22
CA LEU A 282 -3.32 14.85 17.45
C LEU A 282 -4.77 15.28 17.20
N ALA A 283 -5.71 14.66 17.91
CA ALA A 283 -7.12 15.06 17.91
C ALA A 283 -7.37 16.19 18.92
N LYS A 284 -6.73 17.34 18.72
CA LYS A 284 -6.79 18.49 19.65
C LYS A 284 -7.21 19.76 18.91
N PRO A 285 -7.94 20.68 19.56
CA PRO A 285 -8.44 21.88 18.90
C PRO A 285 -7.32 22.87 18.53
N HIS A 286 -6.29 23.01 19.37
CA HIS A 286 -5.24 24.01 19.19
C HIS A 286 -3.88 23.40 18.79
N VAL A 287 -3.82 22.79 17.60
CA VAL A 287 -2.59 22.18 17.06
C VAL A 287 -2.07 22.98 15.87
N VAL A 288 -0.77 23.27 15.87
CA VAL A 288 -0.05 23.70 14.67
C VAL A 288 0.93 22.62 14.26
N ARG A 289 0.82 22.16 13.01
CA ARG A 289 1.69 21.11 12.47
C ARG A 289 2.73 21.74 11.56
N LEU A 290 4.00 21.54 11.88
CA LEU A 290 5.14 22.01 11.11
C LEU A 290 5.88 20.80 10.54
N GLU A 291 6.30 20.94 9.29
CA GLU A 291 6.99 19.89 8.55
C GLU A 291 8.29 20.46 7.99
N ALA A 292 9.39 19.72 8.15
CA ALA A 292 10.66 20.07 7.52
C ALA A 292 10.50 20.01 5.99
N ARG A 293 11.27 20.84 5.28
CA ARG A 293 11.23 20.89 3.83
C ARG A 293 12.63 20.57 3.28
N PRO A 294 12.77 19.56 2.41
CA PRO A 294 14.03 19.33 1.71
C PRO A 294 14.38 20.54 0.82
N ALA A 295 15.65 20.65 0.45
CA ALA A 295 16.05 21.68 -0.51
C ALA A 295 15.34 21.46 -1.86
N ASP A 296 15.06 22.56 -2.55
CA ASP A 296 14.68 22.51 -3.96
C ASP A 296 15.87 21.98 -4.80
N PRO A 297 15.65 21.54 -6.05
CA PRO A 297 16.73 21.00 -6.89
C PRO A 297 17.94 21.94 -7.05
N ASP A 298 17.73 23.25 -6.97
CA ASP A 298 18.80 24.25 -7.01
C ASP A 298 19.54 24.44 -5.68
N GLY A 299 19.18 23.68 -4.64
CA GLY A 299 19.75 23.71 -3.30
C GLY A 299 19.14 24.75 -2.37
N THR A 300 18.14 25.52 -2.81
CA THR A 300 17.51 26.59 -2.01
C THR A 300 16.27 26.08 -1.25
N GLY A 301 15.65 26.93 -0.42
CA GLY A 301 14.34 26.62 0.17
C GLY A 301 14.30 25.51 1.24
N ARG A 302 15.46 24.98 1.65
CA ARG A 302 15.55 23.98 2.72
C ARG A 302 15.10 24.57 4.05
N VAL A 303 14.29 23.82 4.79
CA VAL A 303 13.86 24.13 6.16
C VAL A 303 14.11 22.89 7.02
N MET A 304 15.00 23.01 8.01
CA MET A 304 15.34 21.90 8.90
C MET A 304 14.44 21.89 10.15
N ILE A 305 14.36 20.74 10.83
CA ILE A 305 13.68 20.63 12.14
C ILE A 305 14.17 21.70 13.11
N ARG A 306 15.48 21.95 13.14
CA ARG A 306 16.10 23.00 13.95
C ARG A 306 15.47 24.38 13.73
N ASP A 307 15.29 24.77 12.47
CA ASP A 307 14.71 26.08 12.10
C ASP A 307 13.27 26.18 12.62
N LEU A 308 12.52 25.08 12.52
CA LEU A 308 11.14 24.99 13.00
C LEU A 308 11.06 25.03 14.52
N VAL A 309 12.00 24.41 15.25
CA VAL A 309 12.07 24.45 16.72
C VAL A 309 12.31 25.89 17.18
N ILE A 310 13.30 26.58 16.61
CA ILE A 310 13.59 27.99 16.94
C ILE A 310 12.37 28.88 16.63
N ASN A 311 11.72 28.66 15.49
CA ASN A 311 10.52 29.41 15.13
C ASN A 311 9.34 29.11 16.08
N ALA A 312 9.16 27.86 16.48
CA ALA A 312 8.09 27.43 17.38
C ALA A 312 8.12 28.15 18.73
N LEU A 313 9.29 28.50 19.26
CA LEU A 313 9.42 29.28 20.49
C LEU A 313 8.75 30.66 20.41
N ARG A 314 8.62 31.23 19.20
CA ARG A 314 7.91 32.50 18.97
C ARG A 314 6.41 32.33 18.77
N MET A 315 5.93 31.10 18.71
CA MET A 315 4.54 30.77 18.47
C MET A 315 3.73 30.67 19.77
N ARG A 316 4.32 31.01 20.94
CA ARG A 316 3.68 30.83 22.26
C ARG A 316 3.07 29.42 22.43
N PRO A 317 3.85 28.35 22.27
CA PRO A 317 3.37 26.99 22.51
C PRO A 317 3.31 26.72 24.03
N GLU A 318 2.29 25.99 24.48
CA GLU A 318 2.35 25.32 25.79
C GLU A 318 3.06 23.96 25.68
N ARG A 319 3.05 23.35 24.49
CA ARG A 319 3.72 22.07 24.19
C ARG A 319 4.41 22.10 22.84
N ILE A 320 5.61 21.56 22.79
CA ILE A 320 6.31 21.25 21.53
C ILE A 320 6.50 19.73 21.48
N VAL A 321 6.06 19.11 20.38
CA VAL A 321 6.27 17.68 20.13
C VAL A 321 7.13 17.55 18.88
N VAL A 322 8.31 16.96 19.03
CA VAL A 322 9.23 16.73 17.91
C VAL A 322 9.21 15.24 17.58
N GLY A 323 8.87 14.90 16.33
CA GLY A 323 8.66 13.52 15.90
C GLY A 323 9.93 12.66 16.02
N GLU A 324 11.04 13.19 15.54
CA GLU A 324 12.36 12.64 15.80
C GLU A 324 13.44 13.72 15.77
N VAL A 325 14.57 13.42 16.39
CA VAL A 325 15.75 14.29 16.39
C VAL A 325 16.93 13.43 16.01
N ARG A 326 17.57 13.76 14.88
CA ARG A 326 18.73 13.03 14.36
C ARG A 326 20.01 13.87 14.33
N ASP A 327 19.91 15.15 14.69
CA ASP A 327 20.96 16.14 14.45
C ASP A 327 21.08 17.18 15.59
N ALA A 328 21.71 18.31 15.26
CA ALA A 328 21.97 19.41 16.18
C ALA A 328 20.71 20.01 16.83
N ALA A 329 19.50 19.75 16.30
CA ALA A 329 18.25 20.22 16.90
C ALA A 329 18.07 19.73 18.36
N ALA A 330 18.75 18.65 18.75
CA ALA A 330 18.75 18.16 20.14
C ALA A 330 19.19 19.23 21.15
N LEU A 331 20.18 20.06 20.80
CA LEU A 331 20.70 21.09 21.69
C LEU A 331 19.69 22.23 21.86
N ASP A 332 19.06 22.69 20.77
CA ASP A 332 18.06 23.76 20.83
C ASP A 332 16.80 23.30 21.57
N MET A 333 16.45 22.00 21.49
CA MET A 333 15.39 21.41 22.31
C MET A 333 15.72 21.45 23.80
N LEU A 334 16.97 21.12 24.20
CA LEU A 334 17.39 21.22 25.60
C LEU A 334 17.34 22.66 26.12
N GLN A 335 17.56 23.66 25.26
CA GLN A 335 17.42 25.08 25.62
C GLN A 335 15.96 25.53 25.76
N ALA A 336 15.03 24.82 25.13
CA ALA A 336 13.60 25.09 25.22
C ALA A 336 12.92 24.48 26.46
N MET A 337 13.59 23.51 27.12
CA MET A 337 13.12 22.77 28.30
C MET A 337 13.40 23.53 29.59
#